data_AF-A0A820SCR1-F1
#
_entry.id   AF-A0A820SCR1-F1
#
_cell.length_a   1.000
_cell.length_b   1.000
_cell.length_c   1.000
_cell.angle_alpha   90.00
_cell.angle_beta   90.00
_cell.angle_gamma   90.00
#
_symmetry.space_group_name_H-M   'P 1'
#
loop_
_entity.id
_entity.type
_entity.pdbx_description
1 polymer ?
#
loop_
_entity_poly.entity_id
_entity_poly.type
_entity_poly.pdbx_seq_one_letter_code
_entity_poly.pdbx_strand_id
1 'polypeptide(L)'
;MASSIIDPSIQKQLVVPGTVLTNDTSNFMRGHGTYSDTTRNHLKASIAGVVNKVDRLLCVEPIENTRYLGEVGHVVIGRVLKVDQSRWVVDIQSRLDAYLPLASVNLPGGENRRRIEDDERNMRQYLKEGDLFSAEIQQIYQDGTLALQTRNLRYGKLGEGILVHVRSSLVKRTKNHFHSLPCGASVIRGCNGSIWICPPASTASDTNSVDTGGYVKNIESVSIDVRKTIVRLSNCIRILNQLGLQIFDTSIMDIYELSSDYEIDDLIQPKIIQTISKHLQQQKGIINGVGGVSGGNGVDPYSHHMKEE
;
A
#
# COMPACT_ATOMS: atom_id res chain seq x y z
N MET A 1 -11.59 -26.97 -34.74
CA MET A 1 -10.47 -27.47 -33.92
C MET A 1 -9.20 -26.73 -34.29
N ALA A 2 -8.82 -25.75 -33.48
CA ALA A 2 -7.48 -25.15 -33.46
C ALA A 2 -7.33 -24.55 -32.06
N SER A 3 -7.07 -25.40 -31.08
CA SER A 3 -6.61 -24.97 -29.77
C SER A 3 -5.24 -24.32 -29.97
N SER A 4 -5.20 -22.99 -30.02
CA SER A 4 -3.97 -22.20 -29.95
C SER A 4 -3.40 -22.36 -28.54
N ILE A 5 -2.74 -23.51 -28.32
CA ILE A 5 -1.96 -23.79 -27.12
C ILE A 5 -0.76 -22.88 -27.21
N ILE A 6 -0.86 -21.75 -26.51
CA ILE A 6 0.33 -20.99 -26.13
C ILE A 6 1.06 -21.84 -25.11
N ASP A 7 2.37 -21.89 -25.29
CA ASP A 7 3.25 -22.67 -24.43
C ASP A 7 2.96 -22.33 -22.95
N PRO A 8 2.49 -23.30 -22.14
CA PRO A 8 2.25 -23.09 -20.71
C PRO A 8 3.52 -22.65 -19.95
N SER A 9 4.69 -22.70 -20.60
CA SER A 9 5.97 -22.17 -20.14
C SER A 9 6.04 -20.65 -19.95
N ILE A 10 5.16 -19.86 -20.58
CA ILE A 10 5.25 -18.39 -20.55
C ILE A 10 4.70 -17.80 -19.25
N GLN A 11 3.82 -18.51 -18.54
CA GLN A 11 3.26 -18.01 -17.28
C GLN A 11 4.31 -18.05 -16.18
N LYS A 12 4.59 -16.90 -15.56
CA LYS A 12 5.65 -16.71 -14.57
C LYS A 12 7.09 -16.85 -15.09
N GLN A 13 7.30 -16.65 -16.40
CA GLN A 13 8.65 -16.61 -16.96
C GLN A 13 9.34 -15.27 -16.67
N LEU A 14 10.61 -15.33 -16.28
CA LEU A 14 11.47 -14.16 -16.19
C LEU A 14 11.89 -13.69 -17.58
N VAL A 15 11.64 -12.43 -17.89
CA VAL A 15 11.96 -11.81 -19.18
C VAL A 15 12.81 -10.55 -18.99
N VAL A 16 13.52 -10.17 -20.04
CA VAL A 16 14.31 -8.93 -20.11
C VAL A 16 13.78 -8.03 -21.22
N PRO A 17 14.09 -6.73 -21.21
CA PRO A 17 13.67 -5.83 -22.28
C PRO A 17 14.09 -6.36 -23.66
N GLY A 18 13.15 -6.39 -24.60
CA GLY A 18 13.35 -6.89 -25.96
C GLY A 18 13.02 -8.36 -26.18
N THR A 19 12.78 -9.15 -25.11
CA THR A 19 12.29 -10.52 -25.24
C THR A 19 10.92 -10.53 -25.93
N VAL A 20 10.75 -11.40 -26.92
CA VAL A 20 9.49 -11.60 -27.62
C VAL A 20 8.58 -12.47 -26.76
N LEU A 21 7.39 -11.94 -26.43
CA LEU A 21 6.38 -12.61 -25.60
C LEU A 21 5.41 -13.43 -26.44
N THR A 22 4.99 -12.87 -27.58
CA THR A 22 4.16 -13.58 -28.57
C THR A 22 4.40 -13.02 -29.96
N ASN A 23 4.35 -13.90 -30.96
CA ASN A 23 4.39 -13.54 -32.37
C ASN A 23 3.00 -13.21 -32.94
N ASP A 24 1.94 -13.49 -32.17
CA ASP A 24 0.56 -13.27 -32.57
C ASP A 24 -0.10 -12.22 -31.66
N THR A 25 -0.15 -10.98 -32.15
CA THR A 25 -0.79 -9.85 -31.47
C THR A 25 -2.31 -9.82 -31.67
N SER A 26 -2.88 -10.63 -32.56
CA SER A 26 -4.32 -10.59 -32.85
C SER A 26 -5.16 -11.18 -31.72
N ASN A 27 -4.58 -12.15 -31.00
CA ASN A 27 -5.25 -12.88 -29.91
C ASN A 27 -4.98 -12.27 -28.52
N PHE A 28 -4.05 -11.31 -28.40
CA PHE A 28 -3.60 -10.75 -27.12
C PHE A 28 -3.73 -9.24 -27.04
N MET A 29 -4.27 -8.77 -25.92
CA MET A 29 -4.24 -7.37 -25.51
C MET A 29 -2.92 -7.04 -24.83
N ARG A 30 -2.36 -5.89 -25.17
CA ARG A 30 -1.16 -5.34 -24.54
C ARG A 30 -1.48 -4.79 -23.16
N GLY A 31 -0.74 -5.26 -22.16
CA GLY A 31 -0.75 -4.71 -20.81
C GLY A 31 0.50 -3.88 -20.51
N HIS A 32 0.63 -3.45 -19.27
CA HIS A 32 1.81 -2.74 -18.77
C HIS A 32 3.07 -3.59 -18.94
N GLY A 33 4.21 -2.93 -19.19
CA GLY A 33 5.50 -3.62 -19.37
C GLY A 33 5.67 -4.31 -20.72
N THR A 34 4.76 -4.08 -21.68
CA THR A 34 4.84 -4.62 -23.05
C THR A 34 4.76 -3.52 -24.09
N TYR A 35 5.34 -3.76 -25.27
CA TYR A 35 5.18 -2.90 -26.44
C TYR A 35 5.10 -3.75 -27.72
N SER A 36 4.41 -3.22 -28.73
CA SER A 36 4.30 -3.89 -30.03
C SER A 36 5.40 -3.39 -30.96
N ASP A 37 6.12 -4.31 -31.60
CA ASP A 37 7.05 -4.01 -32.68
C ASP A 37 6.27 -3.90 -34.00
N THR A 38 6.15 -2.69 -34.52
CA THR A 38 5.41 -2.39 -35.76
C THR A 38 5.99 -3.06 -37.00
N THR A 39 7.26 -3.47 -36.97
CA THR A 39 7.93 -4.06 -38.13
C THR A 39 7.63 -5.55 -38.30
N ARG A 40 7.39 -6.26 -37.21
CA ARG A 40 7.22 -7.73 -37.19
C ARG A 40 5.92 -8.20 -36.54
N ASN A 41 5.07 -7.28 -36.09
CA ASN A 41 3.82 -7.58 -35.39
C ASN A 41 4.03 -8.50 -34.17
N HIS A 42 5.15 -8.33 -33.47
CA HIS A 42 5.49 -9.10 -32.27
C HIS A 42 5.23 -8.26 -31.02
N LEU A 43 4.69 -8.90 -29.98
CA LEU A 43 4.63 -8.29 -28.65
C LEU A 43 5.93 -8.58 -27.92
N LYS A 44 6.60 -7.53 -27.41
CA LYS A 44 7.86 -7.64 -26.69
C LYS A 44 7.75 -7.06 -25.28
N ALA A 45 8.60 -7.54 -24.38
CA ALA A 45 8.76 -6.96 -23.05
C ALA A 45 9.52 -5.62 -23.12
N SER A 46 9.02 -4.58 -22.46
CA SER A 46 9.74 -3.31 -22.30
C SER A 46 10.59 -3.26 -21.02
N ILE A 47 10.28 -4.11 -20.04
CA ILE A 47 10.91 -4.12 -18.72
C ILE A 47 11.39 -5.53 -18.35
N ALA A 48 12.35 -5.59 -17.43
CA ALA A 48 12.78 -6.86 -16.83
C ALA A 48 11.78 -7.27 -15.74
N GLY A 49 11.22 -8.46 -15.84
CA GLY A 49 10.05 -8.82 -15.05
C GLY A 49 9.58 -10.24 -15.23
N VAL A 50 8.53 -10.59 -14.51
CA VAL A 50 7.80 -11.84 -14.62
C VAL A 50 6.60 -11.61 -15.52
N VAL A 51 6.41 -12.47 -16.52
CA VAL A 51 5.23 -12.39 -17.39
C VAL A 51 4.00 -12.84 -16.62
N ASN A 52 2.99 -11.99 -16.59
CA ASN A 52 1.68 -12.29 -16.04
C ASN A 52 0.63 -12.25 -17.16
N LYS A 53 -0.14 -13.32 -17.25
CA LYS A 53 -1.21 -13.50 -18.25
C LYS A 53 -2.53 -13.61 -17.51
N VAL A 54 -3.42 -12.67 -17.80
CA VAL A 54 -4.79 -12.66 -17.30
C VAL A 54 -5.71 -12.71 -18.51
N ASP A 55 -6.28 -13.87 -18.78
CA ASP A 55 -7.06 -14.18 -19.99
C ASP A 55 -6.30 -13.85 -21.29
N ARG A 56 -6.70 -12.76 -21.96
CA ARG A 56 -6.09 -12.24 -23.19
C ARG A 56 -5.14 -11.09 -22.92
N LEU A 57 -5.01 -10.60 -21.70
CA LEU A 57 -4.10 -9.52 -21.34
C LEU A 57 -2.72 -10.08 -20.99
N LEU A 58 -1.69 -9.62 -21.69
CA LEU A 58 -0.29 -9.92 -21.37
C LEU A 58 0.35 -8.68 -20.74
N CYS A 59 0.81 -8.80 -19.50
CA CYS A 59 1.61 -7.79 -18.83
C CYS A 59 2.93 -8.40 -18.33
N VAL A 60 3.92 -7.54 -18.14
CA VAL A 60 5.16 -7.89 -17.48
C VAL A 60 5.19 -7.16 -16.15
N GLU A 61 5.31 -7.90 -15.06
CA GLU A 61 5.45 -7.35 -13.72
C GLU A 61 6.94 -7.23 -13.37
N PRO A 62 7.44 -6.03 -13.03
CA PRO A 62 8.87 -5.85 -12.77
C PRO A 62 9.33 -6.62 -11.54
N ILE A 63 10.56 -7.15 -11.59
CA ILE A 63 11.17 -7.94 -10.50
C ILE A 63 11.36 -7.08 -9.25
N GLU A 64 11.81 -5.83 -9.42
CA GLU A 64 12.01 -4.89 -8.32
C GLU A 64 11.65 -3.45 -8.71
N ASN A 65 11.21 -2.73 -7.69
CA ASN A 65 11.25 -1.27 -7.55
C ASN A 65 10.64 -0.46 -8.71
N THR A 66 9.32 -0.60 -8.91
CA THR A 66 8.54 0.49 -9.49
C THR A 66 8.13 1.49 -8.43
N ARG A 67 8.09 2.77 -8.82
CA ARG A 67 7.34 3.77 -8.06
C ARG A 67 5.89 3.31 -7.91
N TYR A 68 5.24 3.77 -6.85
CA TYR A 68 3.84 3.45 -6.62
C TYR A 68 2.95 3.94 -7.78
N LEU A 69 2.18 3.03 -8.38
CA LEU A 69 1.29 3.37 -9.51
C LEU A 69 -0.07 3.90 -9.03
N GLY A 70 -0.56 3.42 -7.89
CA GLY A 70 -1.88 3.78 -7.38
C GLY A 70 -3.03 3.10 -8.11
N GLU A 71 -4.07 2.76 -7.35
CA GLU A 71 -5.36 2.33 -7.88
C GLU A 71 -6.47 3.06 -7.11
N VAL A 72 -7.63 3.22 -7.74
CA VAL A 72 -8.80 3.83 -7.11
C VAL A 72 -9.20 3.02 -5.87
N GLY A 73 -9.47 3.72 -4.78
CA GLY A 73 -9.82 3.14 -3.48
C GLY A 73 -8.61 2.70 -2.63
N HIS A 74 -7.38 2.87 -3.10
CA HIS A 74 -6.21 2.63 -2.25
C HIS A 74 -6.08 3.70 -1.16
N VAL A 75 -5.85 3.25 0.07
CA VAL A 75 -5.48 4.11 1.19
C VAL A 75 -3.99 4.43 1.07
N VAL A 76 -3.64 5.71 1.16
CA VAL A 76 -2.27 6.22 1.07
C VAL A 76 -2.00 7.20 2.18
N ILE A 77 -0.72 7.35 2.51
CA ILE A 77 -0.24 8.43 3.39
C ILE A 77 0.58 9.38 2.53
N GLY A 78 0.24 10.66 2.58
CA GLY A 78 0.86 11.71 1.78
C GLY A 78 1.51 12.79 2.63
N ARG A 79 2.53 13.43 2.07
CA ARG A 79 3.15 14.64 2.61
C ARG A 79 2.81 15.83 1.73
N VAL A 80 2.30 16.90 2.32
CA VAL A 80 2.02 18.15 1.60
C VAL A 80 3.34 18.78 1.15
N LEU A 81 3.53 18.96 -0.15
CA LEU A 81 4.69 19.64 -0.72
C LEU A 81 4.46 21.15 -0.80
N LYS A 82 3.31 21.55 -1.35
CA LYS A 82 2.92 22.95 -1.51
C LYS A 82 1.40 23.10 -1.55
N VAL A 83 0.93 24.28 -1.17
CA VAL A 83 -0.46 24.71 -1.36
C VAL A 83 -0.54 25.51 -2.65
N ASP A 84 -1.36 25.06 -3.60
CA ASP A 84 -1.65 25.72 -4.89
C ASP A 84 -3.08 26.30 -4.85
N GLN A 85 -3.50 26.97 -5.92
CA GLN A 85 -4.86 27.50 -6.01
C GLN A 85 -5.90 26.37 -5.95
N SER A 86 -6.78 26.39 -4.95
CA SER A 86 -7.85 25.41 -4.72
C SER A 86 -7.42 23.93 -4.57
N ARG A 87 -6.11 23.63 -4.40
CA ARG A 87 -5.60 22.25 -4.20
C ARG A 87 -4.27 22.20 -3.45
N TRP A 88 -3.99 21.06 -2.82
CA TRP A 88 -2.66 20.74 -2.30
C TRP A 88 -1.92 19.81 -3.28
N VAL A 89 -0.63 20.06 -3.44
CA VAL A 89 0.29 19.15 -4.15
C VAL A 89 0.99 18.28 -3.11
N VAL A 90 0.99 16.97 -3.35
CA VAL A 90 1.26 15.96 -2.31
C VAL A 90 2.21 14.91 -2.84
N ASP A 91 3.25 14.60 -2.07
CA ASP A 91 4.11 13.45 -2.30
C ASP A 91 3.47 12.20 -1.68
N ILE A 92 3.23 11.19 -2.53
CA ILE A 92 2.78 9.85 -2.14
C ILE A 92 3.72 8.75 -2.66
N GLN A 93 4.96 9.08 -3.03
CA GLN A 93 5.96 8.14 -3.57
C GLN A 93 5.57 7.49 -4.91
N SER A 94 4.65 8.14 -5.64
CA SER A 94 4.27 7.77 -7.01
C SER A 94 5.24 8.32 -8.05
N ARG A 95 4.96 8.04 -9.33
CA ARG A 95 5.73 8.59 -10.47
C ARG A 95 5.59 10.11 -10.60
N LEU A 96 4.41 10.63 -10.30
CA LEU A 96 4.04 12.05 -10.35
C LEU A 96 3.54 12.48 -8.97
N ASP A 97 3.59 13.78 -8.70
CA ASP A 97 2.96 14.35 -7.51
C ASP A 97 1.44 14.19 -7.61
N ALA A 98 0.81 13.89 -6.48
CA ALA A 98 -0.64 13.77 -6.38
C ALA A 98 -1.29 15.12 -6.05
N TYR A 99 -2.58 15.25 -6.37
CA TYR A 99 -3.37 16.42 -5.99
C TYR A 99 -4.45 16.04 -4.98
N LEU A 100 -4.58 16.86 -3.94
CA LEU A 100 -5.73 16.85 -3.05
C LEU A 100 -6.53 18.13 -3.32
N PRO A 101 -7.66 18.05 -4.05
CA PRO A 101 -8.50 19.22 -4.27
C PRO A 101 -9.13 19.68 -2.95
N LEU A 102 -9.27 21.00 -2.75
CA LEU A 102 -10.06 21.56 -1.64
C LEU A 102 -11.49 20.97 -1.64
N ALA A 103 -11.99 20.64 -2.83
CA ALA A 103 -13.30 20.06 -3.01
C ALA A 103 -13.47 18.62 -2.45
N SER A 104 -12.36 17.94 -2.16
CA SER A 104 -12.32 16.55 -1.71
C SER A 104 -11.88 16.39 -0.26
N VAL A 105 -11.82 17.51 0.47
CA VAL A 105 -11.46 17.57 1.89
C VAL A 105 -12.67 17.89 2.74
N ASN A 106 -12.75 17.23 3.89
CA ASN A 106 -13.68 17.56 4.97
C ASN A 106 -13.14 18.77 5.73
N LEU A 107 -13.89 19.87 5.67
CA LEU A 107 -13.59 21.07 6.45
C LEU A 107 -14.34 21.01 7.79
N PRO A 108 -13.77 21.56 8.87
CA PRO A 108 -14.46 21.64 10.16
C PRO A 108 -15.75 22.45 10.00
N GLY A 109 -16.89 21.89 10.45
CA GLY A 109 -18.23 22.44 10.25
C GLY A 109 -19.19 21.56 9.43
N GLY A 110 -18.75 20.38 8.99
CA GLY A 110 -19.58 19.33 8.39
C GLY A 110 -19.65 19.36 6.85
N GLU A 111 -20.03 18.23 6.26
CA GLU A 111 -19.99 17.94 4.81
C GLU A 111 -20.87 18.87 3.95
N ASN A 112 -21.91 19.49 4.54
CA ASN A 112 -22.89 20.33 3.83
C ASN A 112 -22.62 21.84 3.89
N ARG A 113 -21.47 22.29 4.40
CA ARG A 113 -21.11 23.71 4.38
C ARG A 113 -20.77 24.15 2.94
N ARG A 114 -21.40 25.23 2.46
CA ARG A 114 -21.02 25.86 1.19
C ARG A 114 -19.59 26.36 1.31
N ARG A 115 -18.74 25.96 0.36
CA ARG A 115 -17.34 26.39 0.29
C ARG A 115 -17.29 27.83 -0.21
N ILE A 116 -16.54 28.67 0.49
CA ILE A 116 -16.45 30.12 0.26
C ILE A 116 -15.02 30.45 -0.19
N GLU A 117 -14.81 31.56 -0.89
CA GLU A 117 -13.49 32.10 -1.23
C GLU A 117 -12.56 32.22 -0.01
N ASP A 118 -13.13 32.43 1.19
CA ASP A 118 -12.39 32.42 2.46
C ASP A 118 -11.73 31.08 2.77
N ASP A 119 -12.32 29.95 2.35
CA ASP A 119 -11.74 28.62 2.59
C ASP A 119 -10.49 28.41 1.72
N GLU A 120 -10.48 28.98 0.51
CA GLU A 120 -9.31 28.98 -0.38
C GLU A 120 -8.17 29.82 0.22
N ARG A 121 -8.50 30.97 0.81
CA ARG A 121 -7.52 31.81 1.52
C ARG A 121 -6.98 31.12 2.78
N ASN A 122 -7.80 30.33 3.46
CA ASN A 122 -7.47 29.66 4.72
C ASN A 122 -6.95 28.23 4.55
N MET A 123 -6.67 27.76 3.32
CA MET A 123 -6.18 26.39 3.07
C MET A 123 -4.96 26.00 3.92
N ARG A 124 -4.05 26.96 4.14
CA ARG A 124 -2.83 26.77 4.95
C ARG A 124 -3.11 26.51 6.44
N GLN A 125 -4.30 26.87 6.93
CA GLN A 125 -4.69 26.61 8.33
C GLN A 125 -5.00 25.13 8.55
N TYR A 126 -5.54 24.44 7.54
CA TYR A 126 -5.87 23.01 7.60
C TYR A 126 -4.63 22.14 7.37
N LEU A 127 -3.99 22.33 6.21
CA LEU A 127 -2.82 21.58 5.78
C LEU A 127 -1.77 22.55 5.25
N LYS A 128 -0.62 22.56 5.92
CA LYS A 128 0.57 23.32 5.52
C LYS A 128 1.64 22.39 4.97
N GLU A 129 2.65 22.98 4.33
CA GLU A 129 3.80 22.25 3.80
C GLU A 129 4.49 21.43 4.89
N GLY A 130 4.78 20.17 4.56
CA GLY A 130 5.39 19.19 5.45
C GLY A 130 4.40 18.41 6.33
N ASP A 131 3.13 18.83 6.42
CA ASP A 131 2.12 18.06 7.14
C ASP A 131 1.89 16.69 6.47
N LEU A 132 1.64 15.68 7.30
CA LEU A 132 1.28 14.33 6.88
C LEU A 132 -0.23 14.14 7.04
N PHE A 133 -0.83 13.39 6.13
CA PHE A 133 -2.24 13.04 6.19
C PHE A 133 -2.49 11.68 5.56
N SER A 134 -3.55 11.01 6.00
CA SER A 134 -4.09 9.82 5.36
C SER A 134 -5.19 10.21 4.37
N ALA A 135 -5.23 9.54 3.23
CA ALA A 135 -6.22 9.79 2.19
C ALA A 135 -6.48 8.54 1.37
N GLU A 136 -7.51 8.62 0.54
CA GLU A 136 -7.85 7.59 -0.44
C GLU A 136 -7.67 8.15 -1.85
N ILE A 137 -7.26 7.30 -2.79
CA ILE A 137 -7.24 7.65 -4.21
C ILE A 137 -8.67 7.64 -4.75
N GLN A 138 -9.17 8.80 -5.14
CA GLN A 138 -10.49 8.99 -5.71
C GLN A 138 -10.52 8.67 -7.21
N GLN A 139 -9.54 9.22 -7.95
CA GLN A 139 -9.51 9.14 -9.40
C GLN A 139 -8.06 9.17 -9.90
N ILE A 140 -7.84 8.54 -11.05
CA ILE A 140 -6.60 8.61 -11.81
C ILE A 140 -6.90 9.40 -13.09
N TYR A 141 -6.16 10.48 -13.32
CA TYR A 141 -6.27 11.29 -14.53
C TYR A 141 -5.58 10.62 -15.73
N GLN A 142 -5.87 11.09 -16.94
CA GLN A 142 -5.34 10.51 -18.18
C GLN A 142 -3.81 10.58 -18.29
N ASP A 143 -3.19 11.56 -17.64
CA ASP A 143 -1.74 11.73 -17.53
C ASP A 143 -1.09 10.80 -16.49
N GLY A 144 -1.90 10.08 -15.71
CA GLY A 144 -1.47 9.24 -14.59
C GLY A 144 -1.35 9.98 -13.26
N THR A 145 -1.74 11.25 -13.19
CA THR A 145 -1.80 11.99 -11.94
C THR A 145 -2.90 11.44 -11.04
N LEU A 146 -2.62 11.32 -9.74
CA LEU A 146 -3.52 10.75 -8.75
C LEU A 146 -4.27 11.85 -8.00
N ALA A 147 -5.60 11.80 -8.02
CA ALA A 147 -6.48 12.68 -7.24
C ALA A 147 -6.88 12.00 -5.92
N LEU A 148 -6.63 12.69 -4.81
CA LEU A 148 -6.87 12.21 -3.46
C LEU A 148 -8.17 12.75 -2.88
N GLN A 149 -8.75 12.03 -1.92
CA GLN A 149 -9.89 12.47 -1.13
C GLN A 149 -9.73 12.10 0.35
N THR A 150 -10.30 12.93 1.23
CA THR A 150 -10.37 12.71 2.67
C THR A 150 -11.80 12.87 3.19
N ARG A 151 -12.80 12.41 2.41
CA ARG A 151 -14.23 12.53 2.76
C ARG A 151 -14.68 11.64 3.90
N ASN A 152 -13.98 10.54 4.17
CA ASN A 152 -14.24 9.72 5.34
C ASN A 152 -13.56 10.36 6.56
N LEU A 153 -14.24 10.44 7.70
CA LEU A 153 -13.69 10.97 8.96
C LEU A 153 -12.50 10.18 9.50
N ARG A 154 -12.31 8.93 9.04
CA ARG A 154 -11.10 8.13 9.33
C ARG A 154 -9.85 8.66 8.61
N TYR A 155 -10.04 9.43 7.54
CA TYR A 155 -8.97 10.10 6.82
C TYR A 155 -8.80 11.52 7.33
N GLY A 156 -7.59 12.05 7.21
CA GLY A 156 -7.29 13.38 7.68
C GLY A 156 -5.84 13.56 8.05
N LYS A 157 -5.56 14.69 8.69
CA LYS A 157 -4.22 15.03 9.12
C LYS A 157 -3.75 14.07 10.20
N LEU A 158 -2.51 13.61 10.05
CA LEU A 158 -1.83 12.76 11.01
C LEU A 158 -1.11 13.63 12.02
N GLY A 159 -1.38 13.39 13.30
CA GLY A 159 -0.74 14.08 14.42
C GLY A 159 0.61 13.45 14.78
N GLU A 160 0.70 12.98 16.00
CA GLU A 160 1.91 12.57 16.68
C GLU A 160 2.18 11.08 16.40
N GLY A 161 3.38 10.79 15.92
CA GLY A 161 3.76 9.44 15.52
C GLY A 161 5.04 9.44 14.68
N ILE A 162 5.28 8.32 14.01
CA ILE A 162 6.43 8.14 13.13
C ILE A 162 5.99 7.60 11.77
N LEU A 163 6.65 8.07 10.73
CA LEU A 163 6.48 7.60 9.36
C LEU A 163 7.64 6.66 9.00
N VAL A 164 7.30 5.50 8.44
CA VAL A 164 8.26 4.52 7.91
C VAL A 164 7.96 4.28 6.44
N HIS A 165 8.99 4.40 5.61
CA HIS A 165 8.90 4.07 4.19
C HIS A 165 9.40 2.64 3.94
N VAL A 166 8.61 1.89 3.19
CA VAL A 166 8.90 0.53 2.73
C VAL A 166 8.60 0.42 1.24
N ARG A 167 9.01 -0.69 0.61
CA ARG A 167 8.62 -0.98 -0.77
C ARG A 167 7.10 -1.15 -0.85
N SER A 168 6.43 -0.39 -1.72
CA SER A 168 4.97 -0.43 -1.88
C SER A 168 4.46 -1.83 -2.26
N SER A 169 5.24 -2.60 -3.02
CA SER A 169 4.92 -3.98 -3.40
C SER A 169 4.85 -4.96 -2.22
N LEU A 170 5.46 -4.64 -1.08
CA LEU A 170 5.40 -5.48 0.11
C LEU A 170 4.15 -5.21 0.94
N VAL A 171 3.49 -4.07 0.76
CA VAL A 171 2.27 -3.76 1.52
C VAL A 171 1.09 -4.53 0.92
N LYS A 172 0.58 -5.50 1.68
CA LYS A 172 -0.56 -6.30 1.23
C LYS A 172 -1.84 -5.46 1.26
N ARG A 173 -2.57 -5.44 0.14
CA ARG A 173 -3.90 -4.81 0.08
C ARG A 173 -4.89 -5.62 0.91
N THR A 174 -5.57 -4.94 1.83
CA THR A 174 -6.56 -5.54 2.74
C THR A 174 -7.80 -4.66 2.80
N LYS A 175 -8.92 -5.20 3.30
CA LYS A 175 -10.15 -4.39 3.45
C LYS A 175 -9.96 -3.20 4.39
N ASN A 176 -9.21 -3.42 5.46
CA ASN A 176 -8.86 -2.40 6.45
C ASN A 176 -7.35 -2.16 6.41
N HIS A 177 -6.96 -0.89 6.44
CA HIS A 177 -5.56 -0.44 6.51
C HIS A 177 -5.21 0.24 7.84
N PHE A 178 -6.22 0.46 8.69
CA PHE A 178 -6.12 1.04 10.02
C PHE A 178 -6.24 -0.08 11.04
N HIS A 179 -5.21 -0.24 11.88
CA HIS A 179 -5.16 -1.31 12.87
C HIS A 179 -4.69 -0.76 14.21
N SER A 180 -5.45 -1.04 15.26
CA SER A 180 -4.98 -0.92 16.64
C SER A 180 -4.35 -2.25 17.04
N LEU A 181 -3.05 -2.25 17.31
CA LEU A 181 -2.30 -3.46 17.65
C LEU A 181 -2.37 -3.74 19.17
N PRO A 182 -2.34 -5.01 19.58
CA PRO A 182 -2.43 -5.38 21.00
C PRO A 182 -1.25 -4.91 21.84
N CYS A 183 -0.12 -4.53 21.21
CA CYS A 183 1.04 -3.96 21.89
C CYS A 183 0.84 -2.51 22.39
N GLY A 184 -0.36 -1.94 22.22
CA GLY A 184 -0.68 -0.58 22.68
C GLY A 184 -0.18 0.51 21.73
N ALA A 185 -0.28 0.29 20.42
CA ALA A 185 0.00 1.28 19.38
C ALA A 185 -0.92 1.07 18.17
N SER A 186 -1.11 2.11 17.37
CA SER A 186 -1.91 2.05 16.15
C SER A 186 -1.04 2.19 14.90
N VAL A 187 -1.41 1.49 13.83
CA VAL A 187 -0.69 1.49 12.56
C VAL A 187 -1.67 1.76 11.41
N ILE A 188 -1.27 2.67 10.52
CA ILE A 188 -1.95 2.93 9.25
C ILE A 188 -0.99 2.50 8.14
N ARG A 189 -1.38 1.50 7.35
CA ARG A 189 -0.58 0.98 6.24
C ARG A 189 -1.03 1.59 4.92
N GLY A 190 -0.33 2.60 4.43
CA GLY A 190 -0.58 3.13 3.07
C GLY A 190 -0.11 2.13 2.00
N CYS A 191 -0.96 1.87 1.01
CA CYS A 191 -0.63 1.03 -0.16
C CYS A 191 0.59 1.56 -0.94
N ASN A 192 0.92 2.84 -0.75
CA ASN A 192 2.09 3.48 -1.34
C ASN A 192 3.41 3.15 -0.66
N GLY A 193 3.43 2.27 0.35
CA GLY A 193 4.64 1.95 1.11
C GLY A 193 4.97 2.95 2.21
N SER A 194 4.09 3.91 2.46
CA SER A 194 4.19 4.80 3.62
C SER A 194 3.35 4.24 4.77
N ILE A 195 4.00 3.92 5.89
CA ILE A 195 3.37 3.33 7.07
C ILE A 195 3.47 4.32 8.22
N TRP A 196 2.34 4.69 8.80
CA TRP A 196 2.27 5.58 9.95
C TRP A 196 2.05 4.75 11.22
N ILE A 197 2.84 5.02 12.25
CA ILE A 197 2.74 4.37 13.56
C ILE A 197 2.50 5.47 14.59
N CYS A 198 1.40 5.37 15.33
CA CYS A 198 0.99 6.36 16.31
C CYS A 198 0.61 5.69 17.64
N PRO A 199 0.51 6.48 18.71
CA PRO A 199 -0.11 6.04 19.96
C PRO A 199 -1.50 5.45 19.71
N PRO A 200 -2.00 4.58 20.61
CA PRO A 200 -3.34 4.06 20.48
C PRO A 200 -4.32 5.23 20.58
N ALA A 201 -5.36 5.22 19.74
CA ALA A 201 -6.41 6.22 19.85
C ALA A 201 -7.03 6.12 21.25
N SER A 202 -7.03 7.22 22.00
CA SER A 202 -7.65 7.34 23.31
C SER A 202 -9.10 6.86 23.20
N THR A 203 -9.43 5.72 23.83
CA THR A 203 -10.72 5.02 23.65
C THR A 203 -11.94 5.74 24.24
N ALA A 204 -11.88 7.01 24.64
CA ALA A 204 -13.02 7.64 25.31
C ALA A 204 -13.20 9.17 25.18
N SER A 205 -12.43 9.91 24.39
CA SER A 205 -12.57 11.39 24.35
C SER A 205 -12.23 12.08 23.03
N ASP A 206 -12.02 11.32 21.96
CA ASP A 206 -11.59 11.84 20.64
C ASP A 206 -12.69 11.78 19.56
N THR A 207 -13.96 11.61 19.95
CA THR A 207 -15.08 11.82 19.02
C THR A 207 -15.09 13.24 18.43
N ASN A 208 -14.47 14.22 19.11
CA ASN A 208 -14.34 15.60 18.60
C ASN A 208 -13.15 15.81 17.62
N SER A 209 -12.09 15.00 17.70
CA SER A 209 -10.92 15.11 16.80
C SER A 209 -11.12 14.36 15.48
N VAL A 210 -11.92 13.29 15.51
CA VAL A 210 -12.41 12.58 14.31
C VAL A 210 -13.37 13.47 13.51
N ASP A 211 -14.21 14.28 14.19
CA ASP A 211 -15.19 15.17 13.54
C ASP A 211 -14.55 16.41 12.87
N THR A 212 -13.28 16.70 13.19
CA THR A 212 -12.52 17.82 12.63
C THR A 212 -11.44 17.40 11.63
N GLY A 213 -11.40 16.13 11.21
CA GLY A 213 -10.41 15.64 10.23
C GLY A 213 -8.95 15.72 10.71
N GLY A 214 -8.72 15.75 12.03
CA GLY A 214 -7.39 15.76 12.63
C GLY A 214 -6.62 17.10 12.55
N TYR A 215 -7.26 18.21 12.16
CA TYR A 215 -6.56 19.50 12.06
C TYR A 215 -6.17 20.11 13.42
N VAL A 216 -6.82 19.68 14.50
CA VAL A 216 -6.48 20.06 15.87
C VAL A 216 -5.34 19.17 16.36
N LYS A 217 -4.22 19.78 16.72
CA LYS A 217 -3.07 19.04 17.27
C LYS A 217 -3.34 18.65 18.71
N ASN A 218 -3.23 17.35 19.01
CA ASN A 218 -3.23 16.89 20.39
C ASN A 218 -1.77 16.82 20.90
N ILE A 219 -1.30 17.93 21.49
CA ILE A 219 0.09 18.07 21.99
C ILE A 219 0.20 17.47 23.41
N GLU A 220 -0.50 16.38 23.68
CA GLU A 220 -0.34 15.67 24.95
C GLU A 220 0.98 14.89 24.98
N SER A 221 1.58 14.82 26.17
CA SER A 221 2.84 14.11 26.35
C SER A 221 2.63 12.60 26.25
N VAL A 222 3.10 11.99 25.16
CA VAL A 222 3.13 10.53 25.02
C VAL A 222 4.16 9.92 25.98
N SER A 223 3.77 8.87 26.72
CA SER A 223 4.64 8.17 27.68
C SER A 223 5.85 7.51 27.02
N ILE A 224 6.93 7.31 27.79
CA ILE A 224 8.15 6.67 27.30
C ILE A 224 7.90 5.24 26.82
N ASP A 225 7.02 4.49 27.49
CA ASP A 225 6.75 3.10 27.13
C ASP A 225 6.05 3.00 25.78
N VAL A 226 5.07 3.86 25.50
CA VAL A 226 4.41 3.93 24.20
C VAL A 226 5.41 4.35 23.11
N ARG A 227 6.31 5.31 23.39
CA ARG A 227 7.36 5.69 22.45
C ARG A 227 8.30 4.52 22.12
N LYS A 228 8.72 3.75 23.14
CA LYS A 228 9.54 2.54 22.96
C LYS A 228 8.82 1.51 22.09
N THR A 229 7.53 1.25 22.34
CA THR A 229 6.70 0.36 21.50
C THR A 229 6.66 0.84 20.05
N ILE A 230 6.42 2.12 19.82
CA ILE A 230 6.36 2.72 18.48
C ILE A 230 7.71 2.54 17.74
N VAL A 231 8.84 2.81 18.41
CA VAL A 231 10.17 2.62 17.82
C VAL A 231 10.46 1.15 17.53
N ARG A 232 10.10 0.23 18.44
CA ARG A 232 10.24 -1.21 18.20
C ARG A 232 9.44 -1.66 16.98
N LEU A 233 8.19 -1.24 16.84
CA LEU A 233 7.37 -1.51 15.66
C LEU A 233 8.00 -0.95 14.37
N SER A 234 8.58 0.26 14.44
CA SER A 234 9.33 0.84 13.32
C SER A 234 10.45 -0.08 12.83
N ASN A 235 11.24 -0.60 13.78
CA ASN A 235 12.33 -1.52 13.48
C ASN A 235 11.79 -2.85 12.93
N CYS A 236 10.72 -3.40 13.49
CA CYS A 236 10.08 -4.61 12.97
C CYS A 236 9.63 -4.45 11.50
N ILE A 237 9.00 -3.32 11.16
CA ILE A 237 8.60 -3.01 9.78
C ILE A 237 9.80 -2.86 8.85
N ARG A 238 10.89 -2.24 9.32
CA ARG A 238 12.15 -2.14 8.56
C ARG A 238 12.77 -3.51 8.30
N ILE A 239 12.73 -4.40 9.29
CA ILE A 239 13.20 -5.80 9.16
C ILE A 239 12.40 -6.53 8.09
N LEU A 240 11.05 -6.46 8.13
CA LEU A 240 10.20 -7.07 7.09
C LEU A 240 10.55 -6.54 5.69
N ASN A 241 10.74 -5.22 5.57
CA ASN A 241 11.10 -4.59 4.30
C ASN A 241 12.47 -5.06 3.77
N GLN A 242 13.47 -5.19 4.66
CA GLN A 242 14.81 -5.68 4.31
C GLN A 242 14.79 -7.16 3.91
N LEU A 243 13.97 -7.97 4.57
CA LEU A 243 13.79 -9.39 4.24
C LEU A 243 12.90 -9.62 3.02
N GLY A 244 12.25 -8.58 2.48
CA GLY A 244 11.33 -8.70 1.36
C GLY A 244 10.06 -9.50 1.68
N LEU A 245 9.65 -9.48 2.94
CA LEU A 245 8.43 -10.14 3.39
C LEU A 245 7.23 -9.20 3.25
N GLN A 246 6.06 -9.79 2.96
CA GLN A 246 4.81 -9.02 2.92
C GLN A 246 4.50 -8.41 4.29
N ILE A 247 4.02 -7.18 4.28
CA ILE A 247 3.70 -6.37 5.45
C ILE A 247 2.19 -6.26 5.59
N PHE A 248 1.68 -6.85 6.66
CA PHE A 248 0.30 -6.81 7.15
C PHE A 248 0.29 -6.98 8.67
N ASP A 249 -0.86 -6.81 9.31
CA ASP A 249 -1.01 -6.76 10.76
C ASP A 249 -0.39 -7.96 11.50
N THR A 250 -0.71 -9.20 11.12
CA THR A 250 -0.13 -10.37 11.80
C THR A 250 1.37 -10.47 11.56
N SER A 251 1.86 -10.25 10.33
CA SER A 251 3.31 -10.28 10.05
C SER A 251 4.11 -9.26 10.86
N ILE A 252 3.53 -8.09 11.16
CA ILE A 252 4.18 -7.09 12.01
C ILE A 252 4.23 -7.58 13.45
N MET A 253 3.14 -8.19 13.93
CA MET A 253 3.07 -8.75 15.28
C MET A 253 3.98 -9.95 15.48
N ASP A 254 4.10 -10.85 14.49
CA ASP A 254 5.00 -12.00 14.55
C ASP A 254 6.46 -11.54 14.79
N ILE A 255 6.90 -10.50 14.07
CA ILE A 255 8.24 -9.92 14.28
C ILE A 255 8.32 -9.18 15.60
N TYR A 256 7.27 -8.48 16.00
CA TYR A 256 7.23 -7.77 17.28
C TYR A 256 7.40 -8.74 18.46
N GLU A 257 6.72 -9.88 18.43
CA GLU A 257 6.87 -10.93 19.45
C GLU A 257 8.30 -11.46 19.48
N LEU A 258 8.87 -11.84 18.32
CA LEU A 258 10.27 -12.27 18.21
C LEU A 258 11.29 -11.19 18.61
N SER A 259 10.94 -9.92 18.48
CA SER A 259 11.79 -8.79 18.87
C SER A 259 11.84 -8.56 20.38
N SER A 260 10.95 -9.20 21.16
CA SER A 260 10.86 -9.01 22.61
C SER A 260 12.11 -9.51 23.36
N ASP A 261 12.82 -10.48 22.78
CA ASP A 261 14.07 -11.03 23.33
C ASP A 261 15.28 -10.10 23.13
N TYR A 262 15.12 -9.01 22.38
CA TYR A 262 16.20 -8.09 22.02
C TYR A 262 15.88 -6.65 22.46
N GLU A 263 16.94 -5.91 22.74
CA GLU A 263 16.85 -4.47 22.95
C GLU A 263 16.53 -3.73 21.64
N ILE A 264 15.86 -2.58 21.76
CA ILE A 264 15.27 -1.88 20.61
C ILE A 264 16.33 -1.38 19.63
N ASP A 265 17.46 -0.91 20.15
CA ASP A 265 18.63 -0.44 19.40
C ASP A 265 19.35 -1.57 18.66
N ASP A 266 19.37 -2.77 19.24
CA ASP A 266 20.00 -3.95 18.67
C ASP A 266 19.25 -4.53 17.47
N LEU A 267 17.94 -4.29 17.33
CA LEU A 267 17.11 -4.83 16.25
C LEU A 267 17.57 -4.43 14.83
N ILE A 268 18.35 -3.36 14.71
CA ILE A 268 18.86 -2.87 13.42
C ILE A 268 20.12 -3.65 13.01
N GLN A 269 20.76 -4.38 13.93
CA GLN A 269 22.00 -5.10 13.65
C GLN A 269 21.77 -6.26 12.67
N PRO A 270 22.58 -6.40 11.60
CA PRO A 270 22.41 -7.44 10.60
C PRO A 270 22.40 -8.87 11.16
N LYS A 271 23.15 -9.13 12.24
CA LYS A 271 23.20 -10.43 12.91
C LYS A 271 21.83 -10.82 13.47
N ILE A 272 21.14 -9.88 14.11
CA ILE A 272 19.82 -10.11 14.71
C ILE A 272 18.77 -10.30 13.61
N ILE A 273 18.84 -9.48 12.55
CA ILE A 273 17.97 -9.63 11.37
C ILE A 273 18.11 -11.03 10.75
N GLN A 274 19.34 -11.55 10.64
CA GLN A 274 19.58 -12.92 10.16
C GLN A 274 19.02 -13.99 11.11
N THR A 275 19.15 -13.81 12.42
CA THR A 275 18.60 -14.74 13.43
C THR A 275 17.07 -14.78 13.38
N ILE A 276 16.43 -13.61 13.28
CA ILE A 276 14.98 -13.49 13.12
C ILE A 276 14.54 -14.15 11.80
N SER A 277 15.27 -13.90 10.71
CA SER A 277 14.99 -14.53 9.41
C SER A 277 15.02 -16.06 9.48
N LYS A 278 16.02 -16.64 10.17
CA LYS A 278 16.12 -18.09 10.37
C LYS A 278 14.94 -18.63 11.19
N HIS A 279 14.53 -17.95 12.26
CA HIS A 279 13.36 -18.35 13.06
C HIS A 279 12.08 -18.36 12.22
N LEU A 280 11.84 -17.32 11.41
CA LEU A 280 10.68 -17.25 10.53
C LEU A 280 10.67 -18.37 9.48
N GLN A 281 11.83 -18.71 8.92
CA GLN A 281 11.97 -19.82 7.99
C GLN A 281 11.63 -21.16 8.65
N GLN A 282 12.08 -21.37 9.90
CA GLN A 282 11.75 -22.57 10.65
C GLN A 282 10.25 -22.66 10.98
N GLN A 283 9.64 -21.57 11.46
CA GLN A 283 8.20 -21.53 11.72
C GLN A 283 7.38 -21.80 10.45
N LYS A 284 7.73 -21.18 9.32
CA LYS A 284 7.06 -21.45 8.02
C LYS A 284 7.33 -22.86 7.51
N GLY A 285 8.52 -23.41 7.74
CA GLY A 285 8.85 -24.80 7.45
C GLY A 285 8.04 -25.79 8.27
N ILE A 286 7.74 -25.47 9.53
CA ILE A 286 6.86 -26.27 10.40
C ILE A 286 5.40 -26.15 9.93
N ILE A 287 4.92 -24.96 9.57
CA ILE A 287 3.55 -24.77 9.06
C ILE A 287 3.35 -25.53 7.73
N ASN A 288 4.33 -25.53 6.84
CA ASN A 288 4.29 -26.32 5.60
C ASN A 288 4.57 -27.82 5.82
N GLY A 289 5.23 -28.19 6.92
CA GLY A 289 5.55 -29.57 7.30
C GLY A 289 4.46 -30.30 8.10
N VAL A 290 3.48 -29.56 8.65
CA VAL A 290 2.33 -30.13 9.39
C VAL A 290 1.07 -30.24 8.51
N GLY A 291 1.13 -29.80 7.25
CA GLY A 291 0.04 -29.87 6.27
C GLY A 291 0.25 -30.86 5.11
N GLY A 292 1.06 -31.90 5.31
CA GLY A 292 1.34 -32.92 4.29
C GLY A 292 0.30 -34.02 4.23
N VAL A 293 -0.55 -33.95 3.19
CA VAL A 293 -1.30 -35.05 2.56
C VAL A 293 -2.57 -35.54 3.28
N SER A 294 -3.71 -34.97 2.90
CA SER A 294 -4.92 -35.76 2.66
C SER A 294 -5.65 -35.20 1.43
N GLY A 295 -5.72 -36.03 0.39
CA GLY A 295 -6.47 -35.73 -0.83
C GLY A 295 -7.95 -35.60 -0.52
N GLY A 296 -8.57 -34.54 -1.04
CA GLY A 296 -10.00 -34.32 -0.97
C GLY A 296 -10.42 -33.43 -2.12
N ASN A 297 -11.12 -34.01 -3.10
CA ASN A 297 -11.81 -33.30 -4.16
C ASN A 297 -12.71 -32.21 -3.56
N GLY A 298 -12.49 -30.95 -3.97
CA GLY A 298 -13.21 -29.78 -3.46
C GLY A 298 -13.48 -28.78 -4.58
N VAL A 299 -14.58 -29.04 -5.28
CA VAL A 299 -15.49 -28.15 -6.01
C VAL A 299 -15.11 -26.65 -6.01
N ASP A 300 -15.01 -26.10 -7.21
CA ASP A 300 -14.78 -24.70 -7.56
C ASP A 300 -15.87 -23.77 -6.95
N PRO A 301 -15.53 -22.70 -6.20
CA PRO A 301 -16.52 -21.82 -5.58
C PRO A 301 -17.21 -20.83 -6.55
N TYR A 302 -16.97 -20.92 -7.86
CA TYR A 302 -17.48 -19.95 -8.86
C TYR A 302 -18.37 -20.55 -9.95
N SER A 303 -19.01 -21.70 -9.75
CA SER A 303 -20.05 -22.17 -10.66
C SER A 303 -21.36 -21.39 -10.45
N HIS A 304 -21.55 -20.32 -11.22
CA HIS A 304 -22.85 -19.70 -11.41
C HIS A 304 -23.77 -20.68 -12.17
N HIS A 305 -24.76 -21.25 -11.49
CA HIS A 305 -25.92 -21.85 -12.14
C HIS A 305 -26.76 -20.75 -12.79
N MET A 306 -26.68 -20.63 -14.11
CA MET A 306 -27.81 -20.12 -14.90
C MET A 306 -28.90 -21.19 -14.86
N LYS A 307 -30.07 -20.83 -14.33
CA LYS A 307 -31.31 -21.54 -14.61
C LYS A 307 -31.86 -20.96 -15.91
N GLU A 308 -31.87 -21.78 -16.96
CA GLU A 308 -32.72 -21.59 -18.13
C GLU A 308 -34.16 -21.95 -17.75
N GLU A 309 -35.11 -21.09 -18.12
CA GLU A 309 -36.41 -21.53 -18.62
C GLU A 309 -36.28 -21.84 -20.11
#